data_AF-A0A3B0WTE0-F1
#
_entry.id   AF-A0A3B0WTE0-F1
#
_cell.length_a   1.000
_cell.length_b   1.000
_cell.length_c   1.000
_cell.angle_alpha   90.00
_cell.angle_beta   90.00
_cell.angle_gamma   90.00
#
_symmetry.space_group_name_H-M   'P 1'
#
loop_
_entity.id
_entity.type
_entity.pdbx_description
1 polymer ?
#
loop_
_entity_poly.entity_id
_entity_poly.type
_entity_poly.pdbx_seq_one_letter_code
_entity_poly.pdbx_strand_id
1 'polypeptide(L)'
;MHLVKLLILIFILGFNSTIAVAEEAYNADVRYLHVQKGQTLHNIVKRLYPNRVKLWPKITKDIVRINPHAFINADPTRMKADVRLTLPLKAVVRSVPLKPVKRKQVGTVAESEGSVIAVDIRKVSRKLSMGKPVYLGDKVITGETGYVRLRMIDDAVLDLRCYSIMVIEEYALNTQNRKSILNLLQGSLKKVTGKIGKMTEDIYELRTPVASVGVRGTEYALRVFQSKGCGGTIDADDGFYLEVIKGLVDVHNEAGNEVVAKGETAYVPVPKAVPQKIKVKPGILKPVQKVEEKKPEEEESSSIWWWLLGVVGIALLI
;
A
#
# COMPACT_ATOMS: atom_id res chain seq x y z
N MET A 1 -77.28 -28.90 23.55
CA MET A 1 -77.36 -28.06 22.33
C MET A 1 -76.20 -27.08 22.32
N HIS A 2 -75.35 -27.22 21.30
CA HIS A 2 -74.41 -26.27 20.68
C HIS A 2 -73.64 -25.18 21.47
N LEU A 3 -72.32 -25.21 21.22
CA LEU A 3 -71.35 -24.13 20.95
C LEU A 3 -71.11 -23.09 22.06
N VAL A 4 -69.87 -22.71 22.39
CA VAL A 4 -68.92 -22.02 21.50
C VAL A 4 -67.47 -22.29 21.95
N LYS A 5 -66.60 -22.58 20.98
CA LYS A 5 -65.13 -22.65 21.10
C LYS A 5 -64.55 -21.24 21.32
N LEU A 6 -63.61 -21.07 22.24
CA LEU A 6 -62.65 -19.97 22.18
C LEU A 6 -61.24 -20.50 22.43
N LEU A 7 -60.45 -20.51 21.36
CA LEU A 7 -59.06 -20.95 21.29
C LEU A 7 -58.20 -19.70 21.47
N ILE A 8 -57.47 -19.57 22.58
CA ILE A 8 -56.49 -18.50 22.78
C ILE A 8 -55.16 -18.98 22.20
N LEU A 9 -54.84 -18.51 21.00
CA LEU A 9 -53.54 -18.69 20.36
C LEU A 9 -52.60 -17.55 20.82
N ILE A 10 -51.67 -17.85 21.72
CA ILE A 10 -50.62 -16.91 22.13
C ILE A 10 -49.59 -16.83 21.00
N PHE A 11 -49.63 -15.75 20.22
CA PHE A 11 -48.65 -15.46 19.17
C PHE A 11 -47.42 -14.78 19.81
N ILE A 12 -46.39 -15.56 20.16
CA ILE A 12 -45.09 -15.01 20.58
C ILE A 12 -44.33 -14.56 19.33
N LEU A 13 -44.48 -13.29 18.97
CA LEU A 13 -43.58 -12.62 18.02
C LEU A 13 -42.23 -12.37 18.70
N GLY A 14 -41.34 -13.36 18.62
CA GLY A 14 -39.92 -13.17 18.86
C GLY A 14 -39.32 -12.32 17.74
N PHE A 15 -39.34 -11.00 17.88
CA PHE A 15 -38.52 -10.10 17.05
C PHE A 15 -37.05 -10.29 17.44
N ASN A 16 -36.40 -11.31 16.88
CA ASN A 16 -34.95 -11.35 16.78
C ASN A 16 -34.54 -10.23 15.82
N SER A 17 -34.24 -9.06 16.38
CA SER A 17 -33.59 -7.99 15.64
C SER A 17 -32.16 -8.43 15.37
N THR A 18 -31.95 -9.19 14.29
CA THR A 18 -30.62 -9.33 13.68
C THR A 18 -30.24 -7.95 13.17
N ILE A 19 -29.40 -7.25 13.93
CA ILE A 19 -28.73 -6.05 13.45
C ILE A 19 -27.84 -6.51 12.30
N ALA A 20 -28.31 -6.30 11.08
CA ALA A 20 -27.50 -6.44 9.88
C ALA A 20 -26.41 -5.37 9.95
N VAL A 21 -25.22 -5.76 10.41
CA VAL A 21 -24.03 -4.94 10.27
C VAL A 21 -23.61 -5.07 8.81
N ALA A 22 -23.94 -4.04 8.02
CA ALA A 22 -23.48 -3.91 6.65
C ALA A 22 -21.95 -4.07 6.61
N GLU A 23 -21.50 -5.09 5.89
CA GLU A 23 -20.10 -5.39 5.64
C GLU A 23 -19.52 -4.29 4.71
N GLU A 24 -19.01 -3.21 5.31
CA GLU A 24 -18.46 -2.07 4.57
C GLU A 24 -17.06 -2.40 4.04
N ALA A 25 -16.97 -2.91 2.80
CA ALA A 25 -15.73 -2.87 2.02
C ALA A 25 -15.29 -1.39 1.82
N TYR A 26 -14.01 -1.11 2.03
CA TYR A 26 -13.35 0.21 1.94
C TYR A 26 -13.86 1.32 2.90
N ASN A 27 -13.53 1.18 4.19
CA ASN A 27 -13.49 2.28 5.16
C ASN A 27 -12.11 2.96 5.17
N ALA A 28 -12.03 4.24 4.79
CA ALA A 28 -10.86 5.06 5.11
C ALA A 28 -10.81 5.46 6.59
N ASP A 29 -10.31 4.53 7.38
CA ASP A 29 -9.72 4.75 8.71
C ASP A 29 -8.27 5.26 8.66
N VAL A 30 -7.84 5.80 7.51
CA VAL A 30 -6.57 6.52 7.40
C VAL A 30 -6.73 7.81 8.22
N ARG A 31 -6.24 7.83 9.47
CA ARG A 31 -6.31 9.06 10.29
C ARG A 31 -5.52 10.20 9.68
N TYR A 32 -4.44 9.83 8.99
CA TYR A 32 -3.59 10.77 8.33
C TYR A 32 -3.10 10.25 7.00
N LEU A 33 -3.15 11.09 5.98
CA LEU A 33 -2.69 10.80 4.62
C LEU A 33 -1.62 11.82 4.26
N HIS A 34 -0.47 11.37 3.78
CA HIS A 34 0.49 12.26 3.15
C HIS A 34 0.10 12.51 1.69
N VAL A 35 -0.03 13.78 1.33
CA VAL A 35 -0.44 14.22 -0.02
C VAL A 35 0.74 14.18 -0.96
N GLN A 36 0.59 13.54 -2.10
CA GLN A 36 1.60 13.58 -3.18
C GLN A 36 1.36 14.77 -4.10
N LYS A 37 2.41 15.28 -4.74
CA LYS A 37 2.26 16.29 -5.81
C LYS A 37 1.36 15.75 -6.94
N GLY A 38 0.40 16.57 -7.36
CA GLY A 38 -0.60 16.20 -8.38
C GLY A 38 -1.84 15.49 -7.82
N GLN A 39 -1.83 15.07 -6.56
CA GLN A 39 -2.99 14.45 -5.93
C GLN A 39 -4.08 15.50 -5.63
N THR A 40 -5.33 15.20 -5.97
CA THR A 40 -6.48 16.07 -5.67
C THR A 40 -7.29 15.55 -4.50
N LEU A 41 -7.93 16.46 -3.76
CA LEU A 41 -8.81 16.08 -2.64
C LEU A 41 -9.99 15.21 -3.12
N HIS A 42 -10.53 15.49 -4.30
CA HIS A 42 -11.59 14.68 -4.91
C HIS A 42 -11.15 13.21 -5.08
N ASN A 43 -9.98 12.97 -5.68
CA ASN A 43 -9.47 11.62 -5.92
C ASN A 43 -9.14 10.90 -4.62
N ILE A 44 -8.64 11.64 -3.61
CA ILE A 44 -8.45 11.11 -2.26
C ILE A 44 -9.78 10.61 -1.70
N VAL A 45 -10.80 11.47 -1.63
CA VAL A 45 -12.09 11.13 -1.02
C VAL A 45 -12.75 9.96 -1.76
N LYS A 46 -12.75 9.98 -3.10
CA LYS A 46 -13.30 8.91 -3.92
C LYS A 46 -12.68 7.56 -3.60
N ARG A 47 -11.36 7.50 -3.54
CA ARG A 47 -10.61 6.25 -3.31
C ARG A 47 -10.69 5.75 -1.88
N LEU A 48 -10.69 6.68 -0.94
CA LEU A 48 -10.71 6.38 0.48
C LEU A 48 -12.13 6.03 0.97
N TYR A 49 -13.17 6.57 0.34
CA TYR A 49 -14.56 6.38 0.74
C TYR A 49 -15.47 6.00 -0.44
N PRO A 50 -15.14 4.96 -1.23
CA PRO A 50 -15.84 4.66 -2.49
C PRO A 50 -17.34 4.37 -2.27
N ASN A 51 -17.69 3.75 -1.15
CA ASN A 51 -19.07 3.38 -0.80
C ASN A 51 -19.86 4.50 -0.08
N ARG A 52 -19.31 5.72 0.01
CA ARG A 52 -19.93 6.86 0.72
C ARG A 52 -20.16 8.08 -0.18
N VAL A 53 -20.46 7.86 -1.46
CA VAL A 53 -20.61 8.94 -2.48
C VAL A 53 -21.48 10.10 -2.01
N LYS A 54 -22.63 9.81 -1.39
CA LYS A 54 -23.56 10.84 -0.87
C LYS A 54 -22.95 11.74 0.22
N LEU A 55 -21.91 11.27 0.92
CA LEU A 55 -21.24 12.00 1.99
C LEU A 55 -19.99 12.76 1.51
N TRP A 56 -19.54 12.57 0.26
CA TRP A 56 -18.32 13.20 -0.22
C TRP A 56 -18.30 14.72 -0.07
N PRO A 57 -19.37 15.49 -0.35
CA PRO A 57 -19.34 16.95 -0.14
C PRO A 57 -19.05 17.34 1.31
N LYS A 58 -19.67 16.63 2.26
CA LYS A 58 -19.43 16.83 3.70
C LYS A 58 -18.02 16.44 4.09
N ILE A 59 -17.53 15.28 3.65
CA ILE A 59 -16.18 14.80 3.93
C ILE A 59 -15.13 15.78 3.40
N THR A 60 -15.28 16.26 2.17
CA THR A 60 -14.41 17.27 1.56
C THR A 60 -14.36 18.54 2.41
N LYS A 61 -15.52 19.09 2.78
CA LYS A 61 -15.60 20.29 3.64
C LYS A 61 -14.94 20.07 5.00
N ASP A 62 -15.13 18.89 5.59
CA ASP A 62 -14.54 18.53 6.87
C ASP A 62 -13.01 18.40 6.78
N ILE A 63 -12.47 17.78 5.72
CA ILE A 63 -11.03 17.68 5.49
C ILE A 63 -10.39 19.07 5.34
N VAL A 64 -10.99 19.96 4.55
CA VAL A 64 -10.47 21.33 4.39
C VAL A 64 -10.43 22.06 5.73
N ARG A 65 -11.53 21.99 6.48
CA ARG A 65 -11.66 22.65 7.78
C ARG A 65 -10.66 22.16 8.82
N ILE A 66 -10.37 20.85 8.87
CA ILE A 66 -9.45 20.26 9.86
C ILE A 66 -7.98 20.48 9.45
N ASN A 67 -7.71 20.79 8.18
CA ASN A 67 -6.34 20.95 7.67
C ASN A 67 -6.12 22.31 7.00
N PRO A 68 -6.29 23.45 7.71
CA PRO A 68 -6.13 24.78 7.10
C PRO A 68 -4.72 25.00 6.52
N HIS A 69 -3.70 24.33 7.05
CA HIS A 69 -2.32 24.40 6.54
C HIS A 69 -2.17 23.79 5.14
N ALA A 70 -3.05 22.85 4.78
CA ALA A 70 -2.95 22.06 3.56
C ALA A 70 -3.67 22.68 2.35
N PHE A 71 -4.49 23.73 2.52
CA PHE A 71 -5.30 24.31 1.45
C PHE A 71 -5.06 25.82 1.32
N ILE A 72 -4.87 26.31 0.10
CA ILE A 72 -4.72 27.74 -0.17
C ILE A 72 -6.11 28.39 -0.14
N ASN A 73 -6.32 29.39 0.71
CA ASN A 73 -7.60 30.11 0.87
C ASN A 73 -8.80 29.19 1.19
N ALA A 74 -8.55 28.06 1.88
CA ALA A 74 -9.55 27.02 2.14
C ALA A 74 -10.25 26.46 0.87
N ASP A 75 -9.61 26.59 -0.30
CA ASP A 75 -10.13 26.06 -1.55
C ASP A 75 -9.80 24.56 -1.66
N PRO A 76 -10.80 23.66 -1.73
CA PRO A 76 -10.58 22.21 -1.83
C PRO A 76 -9.86 21.78 -3.12
N THR A 77 -9.81 22.62 -4.14
CA THR A 77 -9.09 22.37 -5.39
C THR A 77 -7.61 22.76 -5.32
N ARG A 78 -7.24 23.61 -4.34
CA ARG A 78 -5.87 24.12 -4.16
C ARG A 78 -5.18 23.52 -2.94
N MET A 79 -5.00 22.20 -3.00
CA MET A 79 -4.31 21.43 -1.97
C MET A 79 -2.79 21.46 -2.18
N LYS A 80 -2.02 21.74 -1.12
CA LYS A 80 -0.55 21.70 -1.13
C LYS A 80 -0.06 20.25 -1.22
N ALA A 81 1.04 20.04 -1.92
CA ALA A 81 1.76 18.76 -1.94
C ALA A 81 2.57 18.57 -0.64
N ASP A 82 2.95 17.33 -0.36
CA ASP A 82 3.88 16.90 0.71
C ASP A 82 3.44 17.27 2.14
N VAL A 83 2.18 17.68 2.29
CA VAL A 83 1.54 17.91 3.58
C VAL A 83 0.85 16.66 4.09
N ARG A 84 0.80 16.51 5.40
CA ARG A 84 -0.02 15.50 6.08
C ARG A 84 -1.43 16.06 6.28
N LEU A 85 -2.42 15.41 5.68
CA LEU A 85 -3.83 15.60 5.97
C LEU A 85 -4.23 14.75 7.16
N THR A 86 -5.12 15.28 7.98
CA THR A 86 -5.91 14.58 8.98
C THR A 86 -7.30 14.34 8.41
N LEU A 87 -7.76 13.10 8.35
CA LEU A 87 -9.10 12.81 7.84
C LEU A 87 -10.15 12.87 8.96
N PRO A 88 -11.38 13.35 8.68
CA PRO A 88 -12.41 13.55 9.70
C PRO A 88 -12.75 12.25 10.43
N LEU A 89 -12.90 12.36 11.76
CA LEU A 89 -13.42 11.27 12.57
C LEU A 89 -14.89 11.03 12.20
N LYS A 90 -15.29 9.77 12.02
CA LYS A 90 -16.70 9.42 12.26
C LYS A 90 -16.94 9.69 13.74
N ALA A 91 -17.74 10.72 14.07
CA ALA A 91 -18.18 10.94 15.43
C ALA A 91 -18.94 9.69 15.89
N VAL A 92 -18.29 8.86 16.69
CA VAL A 92 -18.94 7.77 17.41
C VAL A 92 -18.94 8.22 18.87
N VAL A 93 -20.00 8.91 19.27
CA VAL A 93 -20.25 9.24 20.68
C VAL A 93 -20.83 7.99 21.34
N ARG A 94 -19.95 7.09 21.76
CA ARG A 94 -20.17 6.15 22.87
C ARG A 94 -18.85 5.49 23.20
N SER A 95 -18.27 5.84 24.35
CA SER A 95 -17.16 5.10 24.96
C SER A 95 -17.72 3.82 25.56
N VAL A 96 -17.95 2.80 24.73
CA VAL A 96 -18.13 1.44 25.24
C VAL A 96 -16.74 0.96 25.66
N PRO A 97 -16.55 0.49 26.91
CA PRO A 97 -15.28 -0.10 27.31
C PRO A 97 -14.93 -1.23 26.33
N LEU A 98 -13.81 -1.07 25.63
CA LEU A 98 -13.36 -2.04 24.64
C LEU A 98 -12.97 -3.31 25.38
N LYS A 99 -13.81 -4.36 25.31
CA LYS A 99 -13.38 -5.71 25.68
C LYS A 99 -12.06 -6.00 24.95
N PRO A 100 -11.06 -6.62 25.61
CA PRO A 100 -9.82 -6.98 24.96
C PRO A 100 -10.14 -7.95 23.82
N VAL A 101 -10.00 -7.47 22.58
CA VAL A 101 -10.12 -8.33 21.40
C VAL A 101 -8.80 -9.06 21.24
N LYS A 102 -8.85 -10.40 21.25
CA LYS A 102 -7.69 -11.22 20.93
C LYS A 102 -7.29 -10.96 19.47
N ARG A 103 -6.22 -10.19 19.27
CA ARG A 103 -5.70 -9.89 17.93
C ARG A 103 -4.93 -11.10 17.41
N LYS A 104 -5.24 -11.56 16.20
CA LYS A 104 -4.50 -12.62 15.53
C LYS A 104 -3.25 -12.03 14.89
N GLN A 105 -2.08 -12.34 15.42
CA GLN A 105 -0.81 -11.95 14.79
C GLN A 105 -0.63 -12.73 13.48
N VAL A 106 -0.20 -12.02 12.43
CA VAL A 106 -0.03 -12.57 11.07
C VAL A 106 1.33 -12.24 10.47
N GLY A 107 2.16 -11.50 11.19
CA GLY A 107 3.54 -11.22 10.83
C GLY A 107 4.27 -10.39 11.87
N THR A 108 5.49 -10.00 11.52
CA THR A 108 6.38 -9.14 12.31
C THR A 108 7.10 -8.15 11.40
N VAL A 109 7.46 -7.00 11.95
CA VAL A 109 8.32 -6.02 11.27
C VAL A 109 9.76 -6.52 11.33
N ALA A 110 10.34 -6.82 10.17
CA ALA A 110 11.74 -7.19 10.04
C ALA A 110 12.66 -5.97 9.90
N GLU A 111 12.16 -4.89 9.27
CA GLU A 111 12.90 -3.65 9.02
C GLU A 111 11.90 -2.49 8.96
N SER A 112 12.28 -1.30 9.43
CA SER A 112 11.43 -0.11 9.33
C SER A 112 12.26 1.16 9.34
N GLU A 113 11.94 2.06 8.42
CA GLU A 113 12.55 3.38 8.28
C GLU A 113 11.47 4.46 8.12
N GLY A 114 11.77 5.67 8.55
CA GLY A 114 10.86 6.82 8.45
C GLY A 114 9.57 6.63 9.26
N SER A 115 8.48 7.22 8.77
CA SER A 115 7.16 7.15 9.41
C SER A 115 6.42 5.90 8.96
N VAL A 116 6.21 4.94 9.87
CA VAL A 116 5.43 3.72 9.64
C VAL A 116 4.49 3.46 10.82
N ILE A 117 3.21 3.29 10.52
CA ILE A 117 2.19 2.98 11.52
C ILE A 117 1.29 1.83 11.06
N ALA A 118 0.69 1.15 12.01
CA ALA A 118 -0.48 0.30 11.81
C ALA A 118 -1.69 0.93 12.50
N VAL A 119 -2.86 0.83 11.86
CA VAL A 119 -4.15 1.20 12.45
C VAL A 119 -5.01 -0.07 12.53
N ASP A 120 -5.45 -0.43 13.73
CA ASP A 120 -6.27 -1.62 13.94
C ASP A 120 -7.76 -1.39 13.60
N ILE A 121 -8.56 -2.46 13.64
CA ILE A 121 -10.01 -2.41 13.40
C ILE A 121 -10.78 -1.50 14.39
N ARG A 122 -10.17 -1.17 15.53
CA ARG A 122 -10.72 -0.25 16.56
C ARG A 122 -10.21 1.18 16.37
N LYS A 123 -9.51 1.45 15.26
CA LYS A 123 -8.97 2.75 14.86
C LYS A 123 -7.85 3.25 15.77
N VAL A 124 -7.19 2.34 16.48
CA VAL A 124 -6.04 2.64 17.33
C VAL A 124 -4.78 2.57 16.48
N SER A 125 -4.06 3.69 16.42
CA SER A 125 -2.78 3.81 15.72
C SER A 125 -1.63 3.37 16.61
N ARG A 126 -0.65 2.68 16.02
CA ARG A 126 0.59 2.27 16.69
C ARG A 126 1.77 2.38 15.72
N LYS A 127 2.92 2.84 16.21
CA LYS A 127 4.17 2.84 15.44
C LYS A 127 4.60 1.40 15.16
N LEU A 128 5.01 1.14 13.93
CA LEU A 128 5.68 -0.10 13.54
C LEU A 128 7.19 0.14 13.57
N SER A 129 7.89 -0.54 14.47
CA SER A 129 9.35 -0.61 14.52
C SER A 129 9.77 -2.07 14.47
N MET A 130 11.05 -2.34 14.23
CA MET A 130 11.59 -3.70 14.20
C MET A 130 11.10 -4.56 15.37
N GLY A 131 10.73 -5.81 15.09
CA GLY A 131 10.21 -6.78 16.05
C GLY A 131 8.73 -6.60 16.41
N LYS A 132 8.09 -5.46 16.08
CA LYS A 132 6.66 -5.26 16.39
C LYS A 132 5.79 -6.19 15.55
N PRO A 133 4.70 -6.73 16.11
CA PRO A 133 3.78 -7.58 15.37
C PRO A 133 2.93 -6.77 14.37
N VAL A 134 2.43 -7.44 13.35
CA VAL A 134 1.28 -7.03 12.55
C VAL A 134 0.15 -8.04 12.72
N TYR A 135 -1.08 -7.55 12.74
CA TYR A 135 -2.28 -8.31 13.06
C TYR A 135 -3.24 -8.34 11.88
N LEU A 136 -4.08 -9.37 11.86
CA LEU A 136 -5.21 -9.45 10.94
C LEU A 136 -6.11 -8.21 11.08
N GLY A 137 -6.50 -7.62 9.96
CA GLY A 137 -7.28 -6.38 9.90
C GLY A 137 -6.46 -5.11 10.07
N ASP A 138 -5.14 -5.18 10.31
CA ASP A 138 -4.31 -3.99 10.36
C ASP A 138 -4.24 -3.29 9.00
N LYS A 139 -4.30 -1.97 9.06
CA LYS A 139 -3.95 -1.08 7.96
C LYS A 139 -2.54 -0.52 8.20
N VAL A 140 -1.59 -0.92 7.36
CA VAL A 140 -0.20 -0.47 7.39
C VAL A 140 -0.03 0.76 6.50
N ILE A 141 0.54 1.82 7.05
CA ILE A 141 0.69 3.13 6.40
C ILE A 141 2.14 3.60 6.50
N THR A 142 2.73 3.99 5.38
CA THR A 142 4.08 4.59 5.30
C THR A 142 4.01 6.06 4.87
N GLY A 143 4.90 6.88 5.42
CA GLY A 143 5.08 8.29 5.03
C GLY A 143 5.99 8.48 3.81
N GLU A 144 6.44 9.71 3.55
CA GLU A 144 7.33 10.07 2.43
C GLU A 144 8.67 9.35 2.44
N THR A 145 9.33 9.28 3.60
CA THR A 145 10.56 8.51 3.82
C THR A 145 10.29 7.13 4.39
N GLY A 146 9.01 6.71 4.39
CA GLY A 146 8.57 5.49 5.05
C GLY A 146 8.94 4.24 4.24
N TYR A 147 9.56 3.29 4.91
CA TYR A 147 9.78 1.94 4.39
C TYR A 147 9.54 0.93 5.51
N VAL A 148 8.92 -0.20 5.18
CA VAL A 148 8.75 -1.31 6.12
C VAL A 148 8.84 -2.64 5.38
N ARG A 149 9.66 -3.54 5.93
CA ARG A 149 9.68 -4.96 5.57
C ARG A 149 8.92 -5.75 6.61
N LEU A 150 7.88 -6.45 6.17
CA LEU A 150 7.12 -7.38 6.99
C LEU A 150 7.50 -8.81 6.63
N ARG A 151 7.73 -9.63 7.66
CA ARG A 151 7.80 -11.09 7.53
C ARG A 151 6.51 -11.69 8.05
N MET A 152 5.80 -12.41 7.20
CA MET A 152 4.49 -12.99 7.53
C MET A 152 4.65 -14.39 8.14
N ILE A 153 3.57 -14.89 8.76
CA ILE A 153 3.54 -16.22 9.40
C ILE A 153 3.78 -17.39 8.44
N ASP A 154 3.64 -17.18 7.14
CA ASP A 154 3.92 -18.17 6.10
C ASP A 154 5.29 -17.99 5.45
N ASP A 155 6.17 -17.19 6.03
CA ASP A 155 7.48 -16.82 5.50
C ASP A 155 7.45 -15.89 4.27
N ALA A 156 6.28 -15.34 3.90
CA ALA A 156 6.22 -14.30 2.88
C ALA A 156 6.92 -13.02 3.35
N VAL A 157 7.54 -12.31 2.42
CA VAL A 157 8.19 -11.01 2.66
C VAL A 157 7.48 -9.93 1.88
N LEU A 158 7.08 -8.86 2.56
CA LEU A 158 6.35 -7.73 1.99
C LEU A 158 7.13 -6.45 2.29
N ASP A 159 7.57 -5.77 1.25
CA ASP A 159 8.26 -4.49 1.35
C ASP A 159 7.31 -3.39 0.88
N LEU A 160 6.87 -2.53 1.81
CA LEU A 160 6.11 -1.33 1.50
C LEU A 160 7.04 -0.13 1.50
N ARG A 161 6.97 0.67 0.44
CA ARG A 161 7.76 1.90 0.33
C ARG A 161 6.90 3.12 0.61
N CYS A 162 7.43 4.31 0.33
CA CYS A 162 6.80 5.58 0.64
C CYS A 162 5.34 5.67 0.20
N TYR A 163 4.53 6.40 0.97
CA TYR A 163 3.13 6.71 0.68
C TYR A 163 2.24 5.48 0.41
N SER A 164 2.56 4.34 1.02
CA SER A 164 1.81 3.10 0.85
C SER A 164 0.72 2.95 1.90
N ILE A 165 -0.41 2.42 1.46
CA ILE A 165 -1.54 2.08 2.33
C ILE A 165 -1.98 0.67 1.98
N MET A 166 -1.67 -0.28 2.87
CA MET A 166 -2.05 -1.68 2.70
C MET A 166 -2.94 -2.15 3.83
N VAL A 167 -3.95 -2.96 3.53
CA VAL A 167 -4.80 -3.63 4.52
C VAL A 167 -4.57 -5.13 4.44
N ILE A 168 -4.39 -5.75 5.60
CA ILE A 168 -4.35 -7.21 5.74
C ILE A 168 -5.77 -7.70 6.00
N GLU A 169 -6.50 -8.07 4.95
CA GLU A 169 -7.92 -8.44 5.02
C GLU A 169 -8.09 -9.87 5.57
N GLU A 170 -7.49 -10.85 4.89
CA GLU A 170 -7.44 -12.24 5.34
C GLU A 170 -6.02 -12.77 5.34
N TYR A 171 -5.62 -13.43 6.43
CA TYR A 171 -4.35 -14.16 6.50
C TYR A 171 -4.49 -15.37 7.42
N ALA A 172 -4.30 -16.55 6.84
CA ALA A 172 -4.39 -17.81 7.56
C ALA A 172 -3.40 -18.82 6.98
N LEU A 173 -2.69 -19.50 7.88
CA LEU A 173 -1.84 -20.64 7.55
C LEU A 173 -2.19 -21.76 8.53
N ASN A 174 -3.07 -22.65 8.12
CA ASN A 174 -3.32 -23.92 8.81
C ASN A 174 -3.54 -25.02 7.76
N THR A 175 -3.75 -26.27 8.20
CA THR A 175 -3.83 -27.45 7.30
C THR A 175 -5.02 -27.42 6.35
N GLN A 176 -6.12 -26.76 6.71
CA GLN A 176 -7.37 -26.75 5.94
C GLN A 176 -7.69 -25.39 5.32
N ASN A 177 -6.97 -24.33 5.72
CA ASN A 177 -7.28 -22.96 5.38
C ASN A 177 -5.99 -22.14 5.24
N ARG A 178 -5.62 -21.91 3.98
CA ARG A 178 -4.40 -21.21 3.58
C ARG A 178 -4.81 -20.03 2.70
N LYS A 179 -4.78 -18.82 3.28
CA LYS A 179 -5.25 -17.60 2.61
C LYS A 179 -4.31 -16.43 2.79
N SER A 180 -4.14 -15.66 1.72
CA SER A 180 -3.46 -14.36 1.71
C SER A 180 -4.28 -13.40 0.88
N ILE A 181 -5.18 -12.65 1.51
CA ILE A 181 -5.96 -11.57 0.87
C ILE A 181 -5.47 -10.24 1.43
N LEU A 182 -4.83 -9.46 0.56
CA LEU A 182 -4.26 -8.16 0.88
C LEU A 182 -4.88 -7.10 -0.03
N ASN A 183 -5.06 -5.88 0.48
CA ASN A 183 -5.46 -4.75 -0.36
C ASN A 183 -4.35 -3.70 -0.34
N LEU A 184 -3.81 -3.34 -1.50
CA LEU A 184 -2.97 -2.15 -1.66
C LEU A 184 -3.83 -1.02 -2.23
N LEU A 185 -4.15 -0.03 -1.39
CA LEU A 185 -4.99 1.10 -1.75
C LEU A 185 -4.20 2.24 -2.41
N GLN A 186 -2.89 2.28 -2.13
CA GLN A 186 -1.95 3.28 -2.65
C GLN A 186 -0.53 2.80 -2.45
N GLY A 187 0.37 3.34 -3.26
CA GLY A 187 1.81 3.29 -3.04
C GLY A 187 2.41 2.11 -3.77
N SER A 188 3.41 1.49 -3.16
CA SER A 188 4.13 0.36 -3.76
C SER A 188 4.35 -0.77 -2.77
N LEU A 189 4.30 -1.98 -3.32
CA LEU A 189 4.53 -3.23 -2.61
C LEU A 189 5.44 -4.11 -3.48
N LYS A 190 6.53 -4.59 -2.89
CA LYS A 190 7.22 -5.77 -3.40
C LYS A 190 6.87 -6.95 -2.51
N LYS A 191 6.45 -8.06 -3.10
CA LYS A 191 6.05 -9.28 -2.37
C LYS A 191 6.82 -10.49 -2.90
N VAL A 192 7.44 -11.21 -1.97
CA VAL A 192 7.95 -12.57 -2.17
C VAL A 192 6.96 -13.50 -1.51
N THR A 193 6.33 -14.40 -2.28
CA THR A 193 5.36 -15.36 -1.72
C THR A 193 6.05 -16.34 -0.78
N GLY A 194 5.41 -16.61 0.36
CA GLY A 194 5.84 -17.58 1.35
C GLY A 194 5.39 -18.99 1.00
N LYS A 195 4.79 -19.68 1.97
CA LYS A 195 4.15 -20.98 1.79
C LYS A 195 2.83 -20.83 1.05
N ILE A 196 2.07 -19.74 1.26
CA ILE A 196 0.77 -19.51 0.61
C ILE A 196 0.99 -18.99 -0.82
N GLY A 197 0.20 -19.50 -1.75
CA GLY A 197 0.28 -19.23 -3.19
C GLY A 197 1.19 -20.22 -3.93
N LYS A 198 1.53 -21.36 -3.32
CA LYS A 198 2.34 -22.43 -3.97
C LYS A 198 1.53 -23.69 -4.24
N MET A 199 0.43 -23.89 -3.52
CA MET A 199 -0.49 -25.02 -3.69
C MET A 199 -1.69 -24.59 -4.52
N THR A 200 -2.35 -25.55 -5.18
CA THR A 200 -3.52 -25.26 -6.04
C THR A 200 -4.73 -24.83 -5.21
N GLU A 201 -4.82 -25.28 -3.96
CA GLU A 201 -5.90 -25.01 -3.01
C GLU A 201 -5.67 -23.72 -2.19
N ASP A 202 -4.51 -23.09 -2.32
CA ASP A 202 -4.21 -21.83 -1.65
C ASP A 202 -5.09 -20.71 -2.21
N ILE A 203 -5.73 -19.92 -1.33
CA ILE A 203 -6.41 -18.69 -1.74
C ILE A 203 -5.43 -17.54 -1.65
N TYR A 204 -5.05 -17.00 -2.79
CA TYR A 204 -4.16 -15.86 -2.86
C TYR A 204 -4.79 -14.75 -3.69
N GLU A 205 -4.88 -13.56 -3.12
CA GLU A 205 -5.29 -12.39 -3.87
C GLU A 205 -4.63 -11.12 -3.31
N LEU A 206 -4.02 -10.33 -4.19
CA LEU A 206 -3.65 -8.96 -3.87
C LEU A 206 -4.53 -8.02 -4.67
N ARG A 207 -5.42 -7.33 -3.97
CA ARG A 207 -6.41 -6.41 -4.54
C ARG A 207 -5.87 -5.00 -4.59
N THR A 208 -6.22 -4.29 -5.63
CA THR A 208 -6.04 -2.84 -5.75
C THR A 208 -7.34 -2.23 -6.26
N PRO A 209 -7.50 -0.89 -6.21
CA PRO A 209 -8.69 -0.26 -6.75
C PRO A 209 -8.89 -0.44 -8.27
N VAL A 210 -7.89 -0.91 -9.03
CA VAL A 210 -7.95 -1.00 -10.50
C VAL A 210 -7.79 -2.41 -11.05
N ALA A 211 -7.19 -3.31 -10.29
CA ALA A 211 -6.97 -4.71 -10.67
C ALA A 211 -6.67 -5.58 -9.44
N SER A 212 -6.95 -6.86 -9.57
CA SER A 212 -6.53 -7.92 -8.64
C SER A 212 -5.39 -8.73 -9.23
N VAL A 213 -4.57 -9.28 -8.35
CA VAL A 213 -3.37 -10.04 -8.69
C VAL A 213 -3.43 -11.42 -8.05
N GLY A 214 -3.43 -12.45 -8.90
CA GLY A 214 -3.29 -13.86 -8.52
C GLY A 214 -1.89 -14.38 -8.85
N VAL A 215 -1.39 -15.34 -8.07
CA VAL A 215 -0.01 -15.85 -8.26
C VAL A 215 0.10 -17.35 -8.00
N ARG A 216 1.14 -17.95 -8.59
CA ARG A 216 1.62 -19.29 -8.23
C ARG A 216 3.13 -19.27 -7.98
N GLY A 217 3.54 -19.02 -6.72
CA GLY A 217 4.93 -19.07 -6.27
C GLY A 217 5.83 -18.01 -6.90
N THR A 218 5.61 -16.73 -6.58
CA THR A 218 6.18 -15.60 -7.30
C THR A 218 6.94 -14.61 -6.43
N GLU A 219 7.80 -13.85 -7.09
CA GLU A 219 8.29 -12.57 -6.61
C GLU A 219 7.88 -11.50 -7.60
N TYR A 220 7.23 -10.44 -7.11
CA TYR A 220 6.75 -9.36 -7.97
C TYR A 220 6.73 -8.04 -7.21
N ALA A 221 6.78 -6.95 -7.95
CA ALA A 221 6.66 -5.60 -7.43
C ALA A 221 5.51 -4.90 -8.16
N LEU A 222 4.75 -4.09 -7.43
CA LEU A 222 3.72 -3.29 -8.03
C LEU A 222 3.61 -1.92 -7.36
N ARG A 223 2.98 -1.01 -8.09
CA ARG A 223 2.68 0.35 -7.66
C ARG A 223 1.28 0.72 -8.13
N VAL A 224 0.50 1.38 -7.27
CA VAL A 224 -0.84 1.84 -7.63
C VAL A 224 -1.11 3.24 -7.06
N PHE A 225 -1.71 4.11 -7.90
CA PHE A 225 -2.13 5.47 -7.51
C PHE A 225 -1.07 6.24 -6.73
N GLN A 226 0.14 6.19 -7.25
CA GLN A 226 1.27 6.93 -6.76
C GLN A 226 1.85 7.65 -7.97
N SER A 227 1.56 8.94 -8.10
CA SER A 227 2.04 9.76 -9.22
C SER A 227 3.56 9.98 -9.14
N LYS A 228 4.12 9.97 -7.93
CA LYS A 228 5.53 10.24 -7.68
C LYS A 228 6.31 9.13 -7.00
N GLY A 229 7.49 8.81 -7.53
CA GLY A 229 8.44 7.91 -6.87
C GLY A 229 8.88 8.43 -5.50
N CYS A 230 9.45 7.56 -4.66
CA CYS A 230 10.03 7.97 -3.38
C CYS A 230 11.15 8.98 -3.63
N GLY A 231 11.01 10.20 -3.11
CA GLY A 231 11.91 11.33 -3.42
C GLY A 231 11.45 12.24 -4.56
N GLY A 232 10.26 12.02 -5.14
CA GLY A 232 9.60 12.99 -6.03
C GLY A 232 10.14 13.05 -7.47
N THR A 233 11.06 12.16 -7.84
CA THR A 233 11.90 12.23 -9.04
C THR A 233 11.30 11.62 -10.31
N ILE A 234 10.16 10.92 -10.22
CA ILE A 234 9.59 10.17 -11.35
C ILE A 234 8.09 10.36 -11.38
N ASP A 235 7.62 11.00 -12.46
CA ASP A 235 6.22 11.07 -12.83
C ASP A 235 5.85 9.74 -13.50
N ALA A 236 4.94 9.00 -12.86
CA ALA A 236 4.25 7.87 -13.44
C ALA A 236 2.81 8.31 -13.75
N ASP A 237 2.23 7.79 -14.83
CA ASP A 237 0.80 7.99 -15.07
C ASP A 237 0.00 7.37 -13.92
N ASP A 238 -1.18 7.91 -13.65
CA ASP A 238 -2.06 7.28 -12.69
C ASP A 238 -2.46 5.87 -13.19
N GLY A 239 -2.53 4.93 -12.27
CA GLY A 239 -2.89 3.55 -12.57
C GLY A 239 -2.14 2.55 -11.71
N PHE A 240 -2.14 1.30 -12.17
CA PHE A 240 -1.41 0.18 -11.58
C PHE A 240 -0.30 -0.25 -12.52
N TYR A 241 0.90 -0.41 -11.98
CA TYR A 241 2.06 -0.98 -12.65
C TYR A 241 2.51 -2.23 -11.91
N LEU A 242 2.94 -3.25 -12.64
CA LEU A 242 3.47 -4.49 -12.09
C LEU A 242 4.70 -4.96 -12.87
N GLU A 243 5.69 -5.51 -12.15
CA GLU A 243 6.84 -6.24 -12.68
C GLU A 243 6.89 -7.61 -12.01
N VAL A 244 7.06 -8.65 -12.81
CA VAL A 244 7.30 -10.00 -12.30
C VAL A 244 8.79 -10.27 -12.26
N ILE A 245 9.33 -10.44 -11.05
CA ILE A 245 10.75 -10.72 -10.82
C ILE A 245 11.02 -12.23 -10.93
N LYS A 246 10.06 -13.05 -10.49
CA LYS A 246 10.12 -14.52 -10.60
C LYS A 246 8.70 -15.10 -10.70
N GLY A 247 8.55 -16.12 -11.54
CA GLY A 247 7.31 -16.88 -11.71
C GLY A 247 6.36 -16.26 -12.73
N LEU A 248 5.06 -16.40 -12.49
CA LEU A 248 3.96 -15.98 -13.34
C LEU A 248 2.86 -15.34 -12.49
N VAL A 249 2.32 -14.22 -12.95
CA VAL A 249 1.29 -13.46 -12.26
C VAL A 249 0.09 -13.28 -13.18
N ASP A 250 -1.11 -13.57 -12.68
CA ASP A 250 -2.36 -13.22 -13.33
C ASP A 250 -2.84 -11.85 -12.84
N VAL A 251 -3.06 -10.92 -13.76
CA VAL A 251 -3.63 -9.61 -13.48
C VAL A 251 -5.01 -9.57 -14.11
N HIS A 252 -6.05 -9.31 -13.32
CA HIS A 252 -7.41 -9.25 -13.82
C HIS A 252 -8.21 -8.08 -13.24
N ASN A 253 -9.19 -7.62 -14.00
CA ASN A 253 -10.22 -6.67 -13.59
C ASN A 253 -11.53 -6.93 -14.34
N GLU A 254 -12.50 -6.01 -14.24
CA GLU A 254 -13.81 -6.14 -14.90
C GLU A 254 -13.72 -6.18 -16.44
N ALA A 255 -12.64 -5.65 -17.03
CA ALA A 255 -12.48 -5.55 -18.48
C ALA A 255 -11.75 -6.75 -19.09
N GLY A 256 -10.99 -7.50 -18.30
CA GLY A 256 -10.28 -8.69 -18.78
C GLY A 256 -9.15 -9.14 -17.87
N ASN A 257 -8.32 -10.03 -18.39
CA ASN A 257 -7.20 -10.66 -17.71
C ASN A 257 -5.95 -10.64 -18.59
N GLU A 258 -4.77 -10.59 -17.95
CA GLU A 258 -3.46 -10.65 -18.60
C GLU A 258 -2.48 -11.45 -17.73
N VAL A 259 -1.78 -12.40 -18.35
CA VAL A 259 -0.78 -13.23 -17.66
C VAL A 259 0.62 -12.67 -17.90
N VAL A 260 1.29 -12.25 -16.82
CA VAL A 260 2.61 -11.61 -16.85
C VAL A 260 3.67 -12.58 -16.36
N ALA A 261 4.70 -12.82 -17.16
CA ALA A 261 5.80 -13.72 -16.85
C ALA A 261 7.03 -12.97 -16.33
N LYS A 262 7.99 -13.72 -15.78
CA LYS A 262 9.29 -13.20 -15.33
C LYS A 262 9.91 -12.23 -16.35
N GLY A 263 10.30 -11.05 -15.87
CA GLY A 263 10.94 -9.99 -16.66
C GLY A 263 9.95 -9.11 -17.42
N GLU A 264 8.68 -9.50 -17.50
CA GLU A 264 7.63 -8.69 -18.12
C GLU A 264 7.02 -7.72 -17.10
N THR A 265 6.42 -6.67 -17.66
CA THR A 265 5.71 -5.65 -16.91
C THR A 265 4.32 -5.42 -17.47
N ALA A 266 3.39 -5.05 -16.60
CA ALA A 266 2.00 -4.74 -16.96
C ALA A 266 1.55 -3.39 -16.41
N TYR A 267 0.56 -2.82 -17.08
CA TYR A 267 -0.09 -1.58 -16.71
C TYR A 267 -1.61 -1.68 -16.85
N VAL A 268 -2.32 -1.07 -15.88
CA VAL A 268 -3.77 -0.92 -15.89
C VAL A 268 -4.09 0.54 -15.53
N PRO A 269 -4.56 1.37 -16.49
CA PRO A 269 -4.81 2.78 -16.21
C PRO A 269 -6.02 2.99 -15.29
N VAL A 270 -7.10 2.24 -15.52
CA VAL A 270 -8.39 2.37 -14.82
C VAL A 270 -9.08 1.00 -14.70
N PRO A 271 -10.05 0.84 -13.78
CA PRO A 271 -10.68 -0.46 -13.51
C PRO A 271 -11.40 -1.11 -14.71
N LYS A 272 -11.81 -0.29 -15.69
CA LYS A 272 -12.55 -0.71 -16.89
C LYS A 272 -11.69 -0.76 -18.15
N ALA A 273 -10.38 -0.64 -18.01
CA ALA A 273 -9.44 -0.83 -19.11
C ALA A 273 -8.80 -2.21 -19.00
N VAL A 274 -8.70 -2.92 -20.12
CA VAL A 274 -8.06 -4.24 -20.16
C VAL A 274 -6.61 -4.11 -19.68
N PRO A 275 -6.10 -5.02 -18.83
CA PRO A 275 -4.69 -5.04 -18.46
C PRO A 275 -3.78 -5.22 -19.69
N GLN A 276 -2.65 -4.51 -19.72
CA GLN A 276 -1.75 -4.51 -20.88
C GLN A 276 -0.31 -4.78 -20.47
N LYS A 277 0.39 -5.64 -21.21
CA LYS A 277 1.85 -5.72 -21.13
C LYS A 277 2.47 -4.51 -21.82
N ILE A 278 3.26 -3.75 -21.06
CA ILE A 278 3.98 -2.58 -21.57
C ILE A 278 5.42 -2.62 -21.08
N LYS A 279 6.32 -1.85 -21.69
CA LYS A 279 7.63 -1.57 -21.08
C LYS A 279 7.49 -0.42 -20.09
N VAL A 280 7.74 -0.68 -18.81
CA VAL A 280 7.67 0.34 -17.75
C VAL A 280 8.97 1.15 -17.71
N LYS A 281 8.85 2.48 -17.62
CA LYS A 281 10.00 3.38 -17.52
C LYS A 281 10.84 3.06 -16.26
N PRO A 282 12.18 3.16 -16.31
CA PRO A 282 13.03 2.97 -15.15
C PRO A 282 12.57 3.82 -13.97
N GLY A 283 12.66 3.27 -12.76
CA GLY A 283 12.39 4.04 -11.57
C GLY A 283 10.94 4.03 -11.05
N ILE A 284 9.96 3.55 -11.86
CA ILE A 284 8.55 3.45 -11.43
C ILE A 284 8.38 2.42 -10.31
N LEU A 285 9.01 1.24 -10.44
CA LEU A 285 8.91 0.11 -9.51
C LEU A 285 10.17 -0.05 -8.65
N LYS A 286 11.34 -0.08 -9.28
CA LYS A 286 12.65 -0.07 -8.62
C LYS A 286 13.13 1.37 -8.46
N PRO A 287 13.79 1.77 -7.37
CA PRO A 287 14.46 3.07 -7.34
C PRO A 287 15.51 3.14 -8.45
N VAL A 288 15.67 4.30 -9.09
CA VAL A 288 16.85 4.55 -9.94
C VAL A 288 18.05 4.51 -9.00
N GLN A 289 18.93 3.54 -9.21
CA GLN A 289 20.23 3.55 -8.53
C GLN A 289 20.93 4.82 -8.99
N LYS A 290 21.29 5.72 -8.06
CA LYS A 290 22.25 6.77 -8.39
C LYS A 290 23.49 6.03 -8.86
N VAL A 291 23.84 6.19 -10.13
CA VAL A 291 25.20 5.89 -10.57
C VAL A 291 26.05 6.85 -9.76
N GLU A 292 26.80 6.34 -8.79
CA GLU A 292 27.90 7.10 -8.23
C GLU A 292 28.79 7.42 -9.42
N GLU A 293 28.82 8.68 -9.84
CA GLU A 293 29.85 9.16 -10.74
C GLU A 293 31.17 8.83 -10.06
N LYS A 294 31.84 7.80 -10.57
CA LYS A 294 33.20 7.47 -10.18
C LYS A 294 33.99 8.73 -10.51
N LYS A 295 34.33 9.51 -9.49
CA LYS A 295 35.21 10.68 -9.63
C LYS A 295 36.43 10.15 -10.40
N PRO A 296 36.81 10.74 -11.54
CA PRO A 296 37.99 10.27 -12.25
C PRO A 296 39.13 10.25 -11.23
N GLU A 297 39.73 9.08 -11.05
CA GLU A 297 41.00 8.98 -10.34
C GLU A 297 41.92 9.97 -11.07
N GLU A 298 42.32 11.04 -10.37
CA GLU A 298 43.42 11.87 -10.81
C GLU A 298 44.61 10.92 -10.93
N GLU A 299 44.88 10.45 -12.13
CA GLU A 299 46.15 9.81 -12.45
C GLU A 299 47.23 10.78 -12.01
N GLU A 300 47.98 10.37 -11.00
CA GLU A 300 49.09 11.08 -10.41
C GLU A 300 50.24 11.13 -11.44
N SER A 301 50.03 11.88 -12.53
CA SER A 301 51.00 12.24 -13.55
C SER A 301 51.95 13.32 -13.01
N SER A 302 52.48 13.11 -11.81
CA SER A 302 53.48 13.99 -11.20
C SER A 302 54.84 13.30 -11.00
N SER A 303 54.98 12.01 -11.32
CA SER A 303 56.23 11.27 -11.08
C SER A 303 57.11 11.00 -12.30
N ILE A 304 56.70 11.34 -13.54
CA ILE A 304 57.53 11.09 -14.74
C ILE A 304 58.43 12.29 -15.08
N TRP A 305 58.03 13.51 -14.74
CA TRP A 305 58.80 14.73 -15.06
C TRP A 305 60.02 14.95 -14.15
N TRP A 306 59.99 14.47 -12.91
CA TRP A 306 61.14 14.59 -11.99
C TRP A 306 62.31 13.67 -12.37
N TRP A 307 62.04 12.50 -12.96
CA TRP A 307 63.09 11.60 -13.45
C TRP A 307 63.77 12.13 -14.72
N LEU A 308 63.03 12.74 -15.64
CA LEU A 308 63.61 13.31 -16.86
C LEU A 308 64.49 14.54 -16.61
N LEU A 309 64.15 15.37 -15.62
CA LEU A 309 65.00 16.51 -15.23
C LEU A 309 66.25 16.08 -14.43
N GLY A 310 66.19 14.96 -13.72
CA GLY A 310 67.34 14.42 -12.97
C GLY A 310 68.43 13.79 -13.86
N VAL A 311 68.07 13.24 -15.03
CA VAL A 311 69.03 12.57 -15.93
C VAL A 311 69.77 13.57 -16.84
N VAL A 312 69.21 14.75 -17.11
CA VAL A 312 69.88 15.78 -17.93
C VAL A 312 70.96 16.55 -17.13
N GLY A 313 70.92 16.51 -15.79
CA GLY A 313 71.88 17.22 -14.92
C GLY A 313 73.24 16.55 -14.70
N ILE A 314 73.44 15.30 -15.15
CA ILE A 314 74.69 14.53 -14.90
C ILE A 314 75.59 14.42 -16.15
N ALA A 315 75.18 14.96 -17.30
CA ALA A 315 75.98 14.93 -18.53
C ALA A 315 76.76 16.22 -18.84
N LEU A 316 76.93 17.15 -17.88
CA LEU A 316 77.64 18.42 -18.07
C LEU A 316 78.76 18.69 -17.03
N LEU A 317 79.34 17.62 -16.46
CA LEU A 317 80.48 17.72 -15.53
C LEU A 317 81.55 16.63 -15.74
N ILE A 318 81.85 16.31 -17.01
CA ILE A 318 83.12 15.72 -17.46
C ILE A 318 83.53 16.41 -18.76
#